data_AF-A0A7G2JWM7-F1
#
_entry.id   AF-A0A7G2JWM7-F1
#
_cell.length_a   1.000
_cell.length_b   1.000
_cell.length_c   1.000
_cell.angle_alpha   90.00
_cell.angle_beta   90.00
_cell.angle_gamma   90.00
#
_symmetry.space_group_name_H-M   'P 1'
#
loop_
_entity.id
_entity.type
_entity.pdbx_description
1 polymer ?
#
loop_
_entity_poly.entity_id
_entity_poly.type
_entity_poly.pdbx_seq_one_letter_code
_entity_poly.pdbx_strand_id
1 'polypeptide(L)'
;MAKSAVDFQGVFWKPALSGILGGPIGMSGYLLSIHYLTIYYAAPLSSLFPVFAALMSYWILKEKISKTAQFGFGLAVIASALLAIEVGQKANFNTSGLIFLAICILGWSSEIVISSHTMRSLSGLQVYFLRLCGSTLGYLLILLVLFLQDFPVDLFDFSYPQIIRK
;
A
#
# COMPACT_ATOMS: atom_id res chain seq x y z
N MET A 1 5.18 -12.43 -39.41
CA MET A 1 3.92 -12.49 -38.64
C MET A 1 3.92 -11.30 -37.71
N ALA A 2 3.18 -10.24 -38.06
CA ALA A 2 3.24 -8.93 -37.42
C ALA A 2 2.75 -9.02 -35.97
N LYS A 3 3.62 -8.71 -34.99
CA LYS A 3 3.22 -8.45 -33.61
C LYS A 3 2.33 -7.21 -33.65
N SER A 4 1.03 -7.43 -33.44
CA SER A 4 0.03 -6.40 -33.20
C SER A 4 0.62 -5.32 -32.29
N ALA A 5 0.52 -4.06 -32.71
CA ALA A 5 0.86 -2.92 -31.88
C ALA A 5 0.16 -3.10 -30.52
N VAL A 6 0.95 -3.33 -29.48
CA VAL A 6 0.43 -3.34 -28.11
C VAL A 6 -0.09 -1.92 -27.90
N ASP A 7 -1.38 -1.81 -27.61
CA ASP A 7 -2.08 -0.54 -27.46
C ASP A 7 -1.49 0.24 -26.27
N PHE A 8 -0.44 1.02 -26.55
CA PHE A 8 0.47 1.61 -25.56
C PHE A 8 -0.28 2.57 -24.63
N GLN A 9 -1.33 3.24 -25.13
CA GLN A 9 -2.16 4.16 -24.36
C GLN A 9 -3.05 3.43 -23.34
N GLY A 10 -3.67 2.30 -23.71
CA GLY A 10 -4.54 1.54 -22.81
C GLY A 10 -3.81 0.83 -21.68
N VAL A 11 -2.51 0.52 -21.89
CA VAL A 11 -1.68 -0.18 -20.89
C VAL A 11 -1.01 0.81 -19.92
N PHE A 12 -0.79 2.06 -20.31
CA PHE A 12 -0.13 3.10 -19.50
C PHE A 12 -0.98 3.58 -18.32
N TRP A 13 -2.31 3.62 -18.43
CA TRP A 13 -3.12 4.16 -17.33
C TRP A 13 -3.13 3.26 -16.09
N LYS A 14 -3.02 1.93 -16.28
CA LYS A 14 -3.15 0.94 -15.21
C LYS A 14 -2.02 1.04 -14.16
N PRO A 15 -0.72 1.11 -14.53
CA PRO A 15 0.35 1.29 -13.56
C PRO A 15 0.30 2.66 -12.87
N ALA A 16 -0.09 3.72 -13.58
CA ALA A 16 -0.24 5.04 -12.96
C ALA A 16 -1.32 5.03 -11.87
N LEU A 17 -2.47 4.41 -12.15
CA LEU A 17 -3.53 4.23 -11.15
C LEU A 17 -3.08 3.38 -9.97
N SER A 18 -2.29 2.32 -10.21
CA SER A 18 -1.73 1.50 -9.12
C SER A 18 -0.84 2.32 -8.17
N GLY A 19 -0.06 3.27 -8.72
CA GLY A 19 0.76 4.17 -7.92
C GLY A 19 -0.07 5.07 -7.01
N ILE A 20 -1.19 5.62 -7.50
CA ILE A 20 -2.10 6.45 -6.68
C ILE A 20 -2.74 5.61 -5.56
N LEU A 21 -3.15 4.38 -5.86
CA LEU A 21 -3.76 3.48 -4.87
C LEU A 21 -2.78 3.10 -3.75
N GLY A 22 -1.54 2.78 -4.11
CA GLY A 22 -0.56 2.31 -3.13
C GLY A 22 0.19 3.43 -2.41
N GLY A 23 0.63 4.43 -3.15
CA GLY A 23 1.36 5.58 -2.62
C GLY A 23 0.46 6.42 -1.71
N PRO A 24 -0.28 7.39 -2.24
CA PRO A 24 -1.04 8.32 -1.42
C PRO A 24 -2.18 7.64 -0.63
N ILE A 25 -3.00 6.80 -1.26
CA ILE A 25 -4.17 6.21 -0.57
C ILE A 25 -3.73 5.17 0.46
N GLY A 26 -2.91 4.21 0.06
CA GLY A 26 -2.38 3.17 0.94
C GLY A 26 -1.58 3.75 2.12
N MET A 27 -0.67 4.69 1.84
CA MET A 27 0.15 5.29 2.89
C MET A 27 -0.64 6.22 3.82
N SER A 28 -1.61 6.99 3.31
CA SER A 28 -2.48 7.80 4.18
C SER A 28 -3.33 6.93 5.10
N GLY A 29 -3.89 5.82 4.57
CA GLY A 29 -4.59 4.82 5.37
C GLY A 29 -3.70 4.20 6.46
N TYR A 30 -2.43 3.95 6.15
CA TYR A 30 -1.45 3.45 7.12
C TYR A 30 -1.19 4.46 8.24
N LEU A 31 -0.96 5.73 7.89
CA LEU A 31 -0.74 6.80 8.88
C LEU A 31 -1.95 7.01 9.79
N LEU A 32 -3.15 7.01 9.22
CA LEU A 32 -4.40 7.08 9.99
C LEU A 32 -4.59 5.85 10.89
N SER A 33 -4.25 4.65 10.40
CA SER A 33 -4.22 3.43 11.21
C SER A 33 -3.25 3.57 12.39
N ILE A 34 -2.05 4.12 12.19
CA ILE A 34 -1.11 4.35 13.31
C ILE A 34 -1.71 5.33 14.32
N HIS A 35 -2.37 6.40 13.86
CA HIS A 35 -2.98 7.38 14.74
C HIS A 35 -4.08 6.79 15.64
N TYR A 36 -4.93 5.91 15.10
CA TYR A 36 -6.06 5.33 15.85
C TYR A 36 -5.76 3.98 16.52
N LEU A 37 -4.91 3.15 15.93
CA LEU A 37 -4.59 1.79 16.37
C LEU A 37 -3.21 1.67 17.02
N THR A 38 -2.40 2.73 17.02
CA THR A 38 -0.97 2.72 17.40
C THR A 38 -0.09 1.92 16.42
N ILE A 39 1.19 2.30 16.31
CA ILE A 39 2.18 1.63 15.45
C ILE A 39 2.32 0.14 15.74
N TYR A 40 2.11 -0.26 17.00
CA TYR A 40 2.27 -1.63 17.48
C TYR A 40 1.27 -2.62 16.86
N TYR A 41 0.06 -2.17 16.54
CA TYR A 41 -0.90 -2.98 15.79
C TYR A 41 -0.81 -2.72 14.29
N ALA A 42 -0.61 -1.47 13.89
CA ALA A 42 -0.59 -1.08 12.47
C ALA A 42 0.53 -1.80 11.70
N ALA A 43 1.77 -1.82 12.21
CA ALA A 43 2.91 -2.38 11.50
C ALA A 43 2.84 -3.91 11.27
N PRO A 44 2.58 -4.76 12.28
CA PRO A 44 2.50 -6.21 12.05
C PRO A 44 1.25 -6.60 11.25
N LEU A 45 0.14 -5.88 11.37
CA LEU A 45 -1.05 -6.20 10.59
C LEU A 45 -0.94 -5.71 9.15
N SER A 46 -0.33 -4.55 8.90
CA SER A 46 -0.11 -4.06 7.53
C SER A 46 0.82 -4.98 6.76
N SER A 47 1.81 -5.62 7.40
CA SER A 47 2.71 -6.57 6.75
C SER A 47 2.04 -7.81 6.18
N LEU A 48 0.74 -8.02 6.45
CA LEU A 48 -0.08 -9.06 5.82
C LEU A 48 -0.52 -8.70 4.39
N PHE A 49 -0.29 -7.47 3.91
CA PHE A 49 -0.63 -7.07 2.54
C PHE A 49 -0.11 -8.01 1.44
N PRO A 50 1.05 -8.71 1.53
CA PRO A 50 1.48 -9.66 0.51
C PRO A 50 0.58 -10.90 0.44
N VAL A 51 0.02 -11.33 1.57
CA VAL A 51 -0.94 -12.44 1.63
C VAL A 51 -2.21 -12.04 0.87
N PHE A 52 -2.73 -10.85 1.15
CA PHE A 52 -3.89 -10.30 0.44
C PHE A 52 -3.62 -10.06 -1.04
N ALA A 53 -2.41 -9.57 -1.39
CA ALA A 53 -2.00 -9.39 -2.78
C ALA A 53 -1.97 -10.72 -3.53
N ALA A 54 -1.47 -11.79 -2.91
CA ALA A 54 -1.47 -13.11 -3.51
C ALA A 54 -2.89 -13.69 -3.68
N LEU A 55 -3.78 -13.49 -2.70
CA LEU A 55 -5.19 -13.88 -2.81
C LEU A 55 -5.88 -13.13 -3.95
N MET A 56 -5.67 -11.82 -4.08
CA MET A 56 -6.19 -11.02 -5.18
C MET A 56 -5.58 -11.43 -6.53
N SER A 57 -4.29 -11.74 -6.58
CA SER A 57 -3.62 -12.24 -7.80
C SER A 57 -4.23 -13.57 -8.27
N TYR A 58 -4.55 -14.48 -7.35
CA TYR A 58 -5.25 -15.72 -7.69
C TYR A 58 -6.60 -15.45 -8.35
N TRP A 59 -7.37 -14.48 -7.86
CA TRP A 59 -8.69 -14.19 -8.42
C TRP A 59 -8.61 -13.41 -9.75
N ILE A 60 -7.72 -12.42 -9.84
CA ILE A 60 -7.63 -11.51 -11.00
C ILE A 60 -6.74 -12.10 -12.11
N LEU A 61 -5.56 -12.61 -11.78
CA LEU A 61 -4.58 -13.13 -12.74
C LEU A 61 -4.70 -14.64 -12.97
N LYS A 62 -5.50 -15.35 -12.16
CA LYS A 62 -5.68 -16.82 -12.19
C LYS A 62 -4.38 -17.61 -12.08
N GLU A 63 -3.39 -17.04 -11.39
CA GLU A 63 -2.11 -17.70 -11.15
C GLU A 63 -2.26 -18.83 -10.13
N LYS A 64 -1.59 -19.96 -10.36
CA LYS A 64 -1.57 -21.06 -9.38
C LYS A 64 -0.70 -20.66 -8.19
N ILE A 65 -1.30 -20.60 -7.01
CA ILE A 65 -0.54 -20.43 -5.76
C ILE A 65 0.21 -21.75 -5.48
N SER A 66 1.54 -21.67 -5.38
CA SER A 66 2.37 -22.82 -4.97
C SER A 66 2.05 -23.24 -3.54
N LYS A 67 2.16 -24.53 -3.23
CA LYS A 67 2.04 -25.07 -1.86
C LYS A 67 3.04 -24.40 -0.90
N THR A 68 4.22 -24.02 -1.40
CA THR A 68 5.23 -23.27 -0.62
C THR A 68 4.75 -21.87 -0.25
N ALA A 69 4.06 -21.17 -1.16
CA ALA A 69 3.49 -19.86 -0.89
C ALA A 69 2.34 -19.93 0.12
N GLN A 70 1.49 -20.97 0.04
CA GLN A 70 0.43 -21.20 1.03
C GLN A 70 0.98 -21.39 2.45
N PHE A 71 2.06 -22.17 2.59
CA PHE A 71 2.74 -22.32 3.88
C PHE A 71 3.34 -20.99 4.37
N GLY A 72 3.97 -20.23 3.46
CA GLY A 72 4.48 -18.89 3.76
C GLY A 72 3.40 -17.91 4.24
N PHE A 73 2.19 -17.96 3.66
CA PHE A 73 1.07 -17.13 4.12
C PHE A 73 0.62 -17.49 5.54
N GLY A 74 0.52 -18.80 5.84
CA GLY A 74 0.21 -19.26 7.20
C GLY A 74 1.24 -18.74 8.21
N LEU A 75 2.53 -18.85 7.88
CA LEU A 75 3.62 -18.37 8.73
C LEU A 75 3.58 -16.85 8.92
N ALA A 76 3.32 -16.08 7.85
CA ALA A 76 3.21 -14.63 7.92
C ALA A 76 2.07 -14.19 8.84
N VAL A 77 0.90 -14.82 8.72
CA VAL A 77 -0.26 -14.54 9.59
C VAL A 77 0.05 -14.84 11.05
N ILE A 78 0.67 -15.98 11.35
CA ILE A 78 1.05 -16.36 12.72
C ILE A 78 2.08 -15.37 13.29
N ALA A 79 3.12 -15.03 12.53
CA ALA A 79 4.14 -14.09 12.95
C ALA A 79 3.56 -12.70 13.25
N SER A 80 2.72 -12.18 12.37
CA SER A 80 2.03 -10.90 12.59
C SER A 80 1.10 -10.94 13.80
N ALA A 81 0.38 -12.04 14.03
CA ALA A 81 -0.48 -12.19 15.19
C ALA A 81 0.32 -12.22 16.50
N LEU A 82 1.44 -12.96 16.55
CA LEU A 82 2.31 -13.00 17.72
C LEU A 82 2.89 -11.62 18.06
N LEU A 83 3.39 -10.90 17.05
CA LEU A 83 3.89 -9.53 17.21
C LEU A 83 2.78 -8.58 17.71
N ALA A 84 1.56 -8.70 17.18
CA ALA A 84 0.45 -7.86 17.60
C ALA A 84 0.01 -8.15 19.06
N ILE A 85 0.06 -9.41 19.51
CA ILE A 85 -0.33 -9.81 20.86
C ILE A 85 0.72 -9.38 21.89
N GLU A 86 2.01 -9.60 21.59
CA GLU A 86 3.11 -9.25 22.50
C GLU A 86 3.11 -7.75 22.84
N VAL A 87 2.83 -6.91 21.84
CA VAL A 87 2.89 -5.46 22.00
C VAL A 87 1.53 -4.85 22.37
N GLY A 88 0.44 -5.56 22.11
CA GLY A 88 -0.93 -5.14 22.38
C GLY A 88 -1.32 -4.97 23.85
N GLN A 89 -0.46 -5.37 24.79
CA GLN A 89 -0.72 -5.29 26.23
C GLN A 89 -0.75 -3.84 26.78
N LYS A 90 -0.42 -2.82 25.98
CA LYS A 90 -0.23 -1.42 26.45
C LYS A 90 -1.01 -0.35 25.69
N ALA A 91 -1.83 -0.69 24.70
CA ALA A 91 -2.42 0.29 23.78
C ALA A 91 -3.95 0.36 23.84
N ASN A 92 -4.50 1.58 23.72
CA ASN A 92 -5.93 1.79 23.56
C ASN A 92 -6.36 1.32 22.16
N PHE A 93 -7.30 0.39 22.12
CA PHE A 93 -7.79 -0.18 20.88
C PHE A 93 -9.00 0.62 20.37
N ASN A 94 -8.84 1.36 19.26
CA ASN A 94 -9.95 2.05 18.61
C ASN A 94 -10.34 1.34 17.31
N THR A 95 -11.59 0.89 17.22
CA THR A 95 -12.11 0.14 16.06
C THR A 95 -11.99 0.91 14.74
N SER A 96 -11.96 2.24 14.76
CA SER A 96 -11.77 3.06 13.55
C SER A 96 -10.43 2.81 12.86
N GLY A 97 -9.37 2.50 13.63
CA GLY A 97 -8.04 2.23 13.08
C GLY A 97 -8.00 0.97 12.22
N LEU A 98 -8.86 -0.03 12.50
CA LEU A 98 -8.95 -1.25 11.70
C LEU A 98 -9.49 -0.98 10.30
N ILE A 99 -10.39 0.00 10.16
CA ILE A 99 -10.96 0.39 8.87
C ILE A 99 -9.87 1.03 8.01
N PHE A 100 -9.10 1.96 8.58
CA PHE A 100 -7.97 2.59 7.87
C PHE A 100 -6.86 1.60 7.54
N LEU A 101 -6.61 0.64 8.44
CA LEU A 101 -5.67 -0.45 8.20
C LEU A 101 -6.13 -1.36 7.06
N ALA A 102 -7.44 -1.66 6.98
CA ALA A 102 -8.00 -2.42 5.86
C ALA A 102 -7.83 -1.65 4.54
N ILE A 103 -8.05 -0.33 4.53
CA ILE A 103 -7.80 0.52 3.36
C ILE A 103 -6.32 0.49 2.96
N CYS A 104 -5.40 0.57 3.93
CA CYS A 104 -3.95 0.44 3.69
C CYS A 104 -3.62 -0.90 3.00
N ILE A 105 -4.07 -2.00 3.58
CA ILE A 105 -3.80 -3.35 3.07
C ILE A 105 -4.37 -3.48 1.66
N LEU A 106 -5.63 -3.09 1.44
CA LEU A 106 -6.26 -3.16 0.12
C LEU A 106 -5.58 -2.25 -0.91
N GLY A 107 -5.14 -1.05 -0.51
CA GLY A 107 -4.42 -0.11 -1.38
C GLY A 107 -3.09 -0.69 -1.86
N TRP A 108 -2.26 -1.16 -0.94
CA TRP A 108 -0.97 -1.80 -1.27
C TRP A 108 -1.14 -3.12 -2.01
N SER A 109 -2.10 -3.96 -1.62
CA SER A 109 -2.36 -5.23 -2.32
C SER A 109 -2.84 -4.98 -3.75
N SER A 110 -3.75 -4.02 -3.96
CA SER A 110 -4.25 -3.67 -5.29
C SER A 110 -3.13 -3.12 -6.18
N GLU A 111 -2.27 -2.27 -5.62
CA GLU A 111 -1.10 -1.75 -6.34
C GLU A 111 -0.23 -2.88 -6.90
N ILE A 112 0.10 -3.86 -6.06
CA ILE A 112 0.98 -4.97 -6.42
C ILE A 112 0.36 -5.83 -7.51
N VAL A 113 -0.94 -6.13 -7.42
CA VAL A 113 -1.62 -6.99 -8.38
C VAL A 113 -1.75 -6.32 -9.74
N ILE A 114 -2.11 -5.03 -9.77
CA ILE A 114 -2.18 -4.25 -11.02
C ILE A 114 -0.79 -4.13 -11.65
N SER A 115 0.23 -3.83 -10.84
CA SER A 115 1.62 -3.72 -11.29
C SER A 115 2.10 -5.05 -11.90
N SER A 116 1.89 -6.17 -11.19
CA SER A 116 2.22 -7.52 -11.68
C SER A 116 1.51 -7.86 -13.00
N HIS A 117 0.23 -7.49 -13.13
CA HIS A 117 -0.51 -7.67 -14.37
C HIS A 117 0.13 -6.92 -15.55
N THR A 118 0.56 -5.68 -15.33
CA THR A 118 1.15 -4.83 -16.38
C THR A 118 2.57 -5.22 -16.75
N MET A 119 3.33 -5.83 -15.83
CA MET A 119 4.66 -6.38 -16.08
C MET A 119 4.67 -7.55 -17.08
N ARG A 120 3.51 -8.16 -17.37
CA ARG A 120 3.38 -9.16 -18.44
C ARG A 120 3.44 -8.54 -19.85
N SER A 121 3.18 -7.23 -19.97
CA SER A 121 3.11 -6.52 -21.25
C SER A 121 4.18 -5.45 -21.42
N LEU A 122 4.66 -4.85 -20.33
CA LEU A 122 5.68 -3.80 -20.31
C LEU A 122 6.93 -4.26 -19.55
N SER A 123 8.06 -3.61 -19.82
CA SER A 123 9.28 -3.85 -19.03
C SER A 123 9.07 -3.40 -17.58
N GLY A 124 9.67 -4.12 -16.62
CA GLY A 124 9.55 -3.79 -15.20
C GLY A 124 9.94 -2.34 -14.89
N LEU A 125 11.00 -1.83 -15.52
CA LEU A 125 11.46 -0.44 -15.36
C LEU A 125 10.37 0.58 -15.74
N GLN A 126 9.68 0.36 -16.87
CA GLN A 126 8.59 1.24 -17.30
C GLN A 126 7.42 1.21 -16.32
N VAL A 127 7.06 0.03 -15.80
CA VAL A 127 5.99 -0.12 -14.81
C VAL A 127 6.34 0.62 -13.51
N TYR A 128 7.57 0.46 -13.00
CA TYR A 128 8.01 1.15 -11.79
C TYR A 128 8.06 2.67 -11.96
N PHE A 129 8.60 3.15 -13.09
CA PHE A 129 8.62 4.57 -13.42
C PHE A 129 7.20 5.14 -13.41
N LEU A 130 6.27 4.44 -14.04
CA LEU A 130 4.91 4.91 -14.18
C LEU A 130 4.12 4.89 -12.86
N ARG A 131 4.37 3.88 -12.02
CA ARG A 131 3.90 3.80 -10.64
C ARG A 131 4.40 4.99 -9.83
N LEU A 132 5.67 5.36 -9.98
CA LEU A 132 6.26 6.52 -9.31
C LEU A 132 5.61 7.82 -9.79
N CYS A 133 5.41 8.01 -11.10
CA CYS A 133 4.68 9.15 -11.64
C CYS A 133 3.25 9.23 -11.06
N GLY A 134 2.53 8.11 -11.00
CA GLY A 134 1.20 8.03 -10.40
C GLY A 134 1.20 8.44 -8.93
N SER A 135 2.12 7.89 -8.13
CA SER A 135 2.29 8.27 -6.72
C SER A 135 2.59 9.76 -6.57
N THR A 136 3.55 10.30 -7.33
CA THR A 136 3.92 11.72 -7.27
C THR A 136 2.73 12.61 -7.59
N LEU A 137 1.96 12.29 -8.63
CA LEU A 137 0.75 13.05 -8.97
C LEU A 137 -0.31 12.99 -7.87
N GLY A 138 -0.52 11.82 -7.26
CA GLY A 138 -1.48 11.70 -6.18
C GLY A 138 -1.04 12.41 -4.90
N TYR A 139 0.26 12.41 -4.57
CA TYR A 139 0.79 13.22 -3.46
C TYR A 139 0.70 14.72 -3.75
N LEU A 140 0.98 15.16 -4.98
CA LEU A 140 0.79 16.55 -5.39
C LEU A 140 -0.67 16.98 -5.25
N LEU A 141 -1.62 16.10 -5.59
CA LEU A 141 -3.05 16.37 -5.42
C LEU A 141 -3.41 16.52 -3.94
N ILE A 142 -2.91 15.65 -3.06
CA ILE A 142 -3.11 15.79 -1.61
C ILE A 142 -2.54 17.11 -1.12
N LEU A 143 -1.32 17.47 -1.50
CA LEU A 143 -0.69 18.74 -1.12
C LEU A 143 -1.49 19.95 -1.61
N LEU A 144 -1.99 19.90 -2.85
CA LEU A 144 -2.85 20.95 -3.40
C LEU A 144 -4.13 21.12 -2.59
N VAL A 145 -4.79 20.01 -2.23
CA VAL A 145 -6.01 20.03 -1.40
C VAL A 145 -5.71 20.62 -0.02
N LEU A 146 -4.59 20.24 0.60
CA LEU A 146 -4.18 20.78 1.91
C LEU A 146 -3.85 22.28 1.84
N PHE A 147 -3.20 22.71 0.76
CA PHE A 147 -2.91 24.12 0.51
C PHE A 147 -4.19 24.95 0.34
N LEU A 148 -5.20 24.43 -0.37
CA LEU A 148 -6.51 25.09 -0.51
C LEU A 148 -7.31 25.17 0.79
N GLN A 149 -6.99 24.33 1.78
CA GLN A 149 -7.61 24.34 3.10
C GLN A 149 -6.89 25.27 4.09
N ASP A 150 -5.97 26.12 3.62
CA ASP A 150 -5.14 27.01 4.44
C ASP A 150 -4.42 26.28 5.59
N PHE A 151 -4.08 25.00 5.38
CA PHE A 151 -3.26 24.29 6.34
C PHE A 151 -1.87 24.95 6.35
N PRO A 152 -1.26 25.21 7.53
CA PRO A 152 0.09 25.77 7.59
C PRO A 152 1.09 24.73 7.07
N VAL A 153 1.32 24.72 5.75
CA VAL A 153 2.34 23.90 5.11
C VAL A 153 3.63 24.70 5.13
N ASP A 154 4.25 24.79 6.32
CA ASP A 154 5.58 25.36 6.47
C ASP A 154 6.61 24.41 5.84
N LEU A 155 6.87 24.59 4.54
CA LEU A 155 7.81 23.78 3.74
C LEU A 155 9.26 23.81 4.27
N PHE A 156 9.57 24.71 5.20
CA PHE A 156 10.91 24.94 5.74
C PHE A 156 11.04 24.65 7.23
N ASP A 157 9.96 24.28 7.93
CA ASP A 157 10.04 23.94 9.36
C ASP A 157 10.31 22.43 9.52
N PHE A 158 11.57 22.03 9.36
CA PHE A 158 12.06 20.68 9.71
C PHE A 158 12.23 20.51 11.23
N SER A 159 11.29 21.03 12.02
CA SER A 159 11.22 20.75 13.45
C SER A 159 10.84 19.29 13.63
N TYR A 160 11.86 18.44 13.78
CA TYR A 160 11.70 17.02 14.11
C TYR A 160 10.71 16.89 15.28
N PRO A 161 9.60 16.16 15.14
CA PRO A 161 8.84 15.74 16.31
C PRO A 161 9.81 14.90 17.14
N GLN A 162 10.24 15.47 18.27
CA GLN A 162 11.02 14.75 19.27
C GLN A 162 10.21 13.51 19.63
N ILE A 163 10.66 12.35 19.18
CA ILE A 163 10.05 11.06 19.52
C ILE A 163 10.23 10.94 21.03
N ILE A 164 9.19 11.31 21.78
CA ILE A 164 9.15 11.18 23.23
C ILE A 164 9.23 9.68 23.52
N ARG A 165 10.44 9.20 23.78
CA ARG A 165 10.65 7.92 24.47
C ARG A 165 10.10 8.10 25.88
N LYS A 166 8.88 7.62 26.11
CA LYS A 166 8.41 7.25 27.45
C LYS A 166 8.77 5.80 27.71
#